data_AF-A0A496P4X7-F1
#
_entry.id   AF-A0A496P4X7-F1
#
_cell.length_a   1.000
_cell.length_b   1.000
_cell.length_c   1.000
_cell.angle_alpha   90.00
_cell.angle_beta   90.00
_cell.angle_gamma   90.00
#
_symmetry.space_group_name_H-M   'P 1'
#
loop_
_entity.id
_entity.type
_entity.pdbx_description
1 polymer ?
#
loop_
_entity_poly.entity_id
_entity_poly.type
_entity_poly.pdbx_seq_one_letter_code
_entity_poly.pdbx_strand_id
1 'polypeptide(L)'
;MMILFVRGSVFESLAPFFYIIAVVLLVGLFPLGKEINGQRNWYVFGPISLQPVEFVKIAIALMMSSYVGNPDFSMKNGRSLFTAFAI
;
A
#
# COMPACT_ATOMS: atom_id res chain seq x y z
N MET A 1 17.56 13.87 -3.32
CA MET A 1 17.31 15.33 -3.25
C MET A 1 16.02 15.76 -3.98
N MET A 2 15.42 14.94 -4.86
CA MET A 2 14.17 15.30 -5.55
C MET A 2 12.88 15.04 -4.74
N ILE A 3 12.92 14.14 -3.75
CA ILE A 3 11.72 13.69 -3.00
C ILE A 3 11.19 14.74 -2.01
N LEU A 4 12.04 15.66 -1.54
CA LEU A 4 11.66 16.72 -0.58
C LEU A 4 10.87 17.87 -1.23
N PHE A 5 10.88 17.98 -2.55
CA PHE A 5 10.09 18.98 -3.29
C PHE A 5 8.69 18.47 -3.67
N VAL A 6 8.40 17.19 -3.43
CA VAL A 6 7.08 16.64 -3.68
C VAL A 6 6.17 17.11 -2.55
N ARG A 7 5.21 17.96 -2.91
CA ARG A 7 4.20 18.51 -1.98
C ARG A 7 3.37 17.35 -1.40
N GLY A 8 3.16 17.34 -0.08
CA GLY A 8 2.39 16.29 0.63
C GLY A 8 1.03 16.00 -0.01
N SER A 9 0.36 17.02 -0.55
CA SER A 9 -0.91 16.90 -1.27
C SER A 9 -0.87 15.98 -2.51
N VAL A 10 0.29 15.85 -3.17
CA VAL A 10 0.46 14.96 -4.33
C VAL A 10 0.50 13.50 -3.86
N PHE A 11 1.12 13.24 -2.71
CA PHE A 11 1.13 11.92 -2.10
C PHE A 11 -0.26 11.52 -1.60
N GLU A 12 -1.03 12.45 -1.04
CA GLU A 12 -2.41 12.20 -0.62
C GLU A 12 -3.32 11.82 -1.80
N SER A 13 -3.18 12.49 -2.94
CA SER A 13 -3.97 12.20 -4.14
C SER A 13 -3.59 10.87 -4.79
N LEU A 14 -2.31 10.46 -4.70
CA LEU A 14 -1.80 9.22 -5.29
C LEU A 14 -1.91 8.01 -4.35
N ALA A 15 -2.07 8.23 -3.05
CA ALA A 15 -2.18 7.19 -2.04
C ALA A 15 -3.23 6.11 -2.35
N PRO A 16 -4.50 6.43 -2.69
CA PRO A 16 -5.49 5.40 -3.02
C PRO A 16 -5.14 4.62 -4.28
N PHE A 17 -4.48 5.24 -5.26
CA PHE A 17 -4.01 4.56 -6.47
C PHE A 17 -2.92 3.53 -6.16
N PHE A 18 -1.92 3.91 -5.36
CA PHE A 18 -0.88 2.97 -4.92
C PHE A 18 -1.43 1.84 -4.05
N TYR A 19 -2.41 2.14 -3.19
CA TYR A 19 -3.09 1.13 -2.37
C TYR A 19 -3.82 0.10 -3.23
N ILE A 20 -4.59 0.52 -4.24
CA ILE A 20 -5.28 -0.39 -5.14
C ILE A 20 -4.27 -1.27 -5.90
N ILE A 21 -3.18 -0.69 -6.43
CA ILE A 21 -2.14 -1.46 -7.11
C ILE A 21 -1.50 -2.48 -6.17
N ALA A 22 -1.21 -2.09 -4.93
CA ALA A 22 -0.64 -2.98 -3.93
C ALA A 22 -1.57 -4.17 -3.62
N VAL A 23 -2.86 -3.92 -3.44
CA VAL A 23 -3.86 -4.97 -3.22
C VAL A 23 -3.96 -5.89 -4.42
N VAL A 24 -3.99 -5.34 -5.65
CA VAL A 24 -3.99 -6.15 -6.88
C VAL A 24 -2.73 -7.00 -6.98
N LEU A 25 -1.57 -6.46 -6.63
CA LEU A 25 -0.31 -7.21 -6.59
C LEU A 25 -0.31 -8.32 -5.55
N LEU A 26 -1.02 -8.17 -4.42
CA LEU A 26 -1.21 -9.27 -3.46
C LEU A 26 -2.15 -10.33 -4.01
N VAL A 27 -3.28 -9.92 -4.60
CA VAL A 27 -4.24 -10.87 -5.19
C VAL A 27 -3.61 -11.62 -6.36
N GLY A 28 -2.72 -10.99 -7.13
CA GLY A 28 -1.98 -11.65 -8.20
C GLY A 28 -1.05 -12.77 -7.72
N LEU A 29 -0.68 -12.83 -6.43
CA LEU A 29 0.18 -13.90 -5.90
C LEU A 29 -0.56 -15.25 -5.89
N PHE A 30 -1.90 -15.26 -5.88
CA PHE A 30 -2.68 -16.49 -5.91
C PHE A 30 -2.56 -17.26 -7.23
N PRO A 31 -2.63 -16.64 -8.42
CA PRO A 31 -2.34 -17.32 -9.68
C PRO A 31 -0.84 -17.35 -10.03
N LEU A 32 -0.10 -16.26 -9.80
CA LEU A 32 1.25 -16.05 -10.36
C LEU A 32 2.38 -16.09 -9.33
N GLY A 33 2.07 -16.23 -8.04
CA GLY A 33 3.06 -16.28 -6.97
C GLY A 33 3.80 -17.61 -6.95
N LYS A 34 5.12 -17.52 -6.83
CA LYS A 34 6.02 -18.66 -6.63
C LYS A 34 6.22 -18.90 -5.14
N GLU A 35 6.22 -20.16 -4.74
CA GLU A 35 6.61 -20.56 -3.39
C GLU A 35 8.14 -20.63 -3.28
N ILE A 36 8.69 -19.87 -2.34
CA ILE A 36 10.10 -19.93 -1.95
C ILE A 36 10.13 -20.12 -0.44
N ASN A 37 10.87 -21.13 0.05
CA ASN A 37 10.96 -21.46 1.48
C ASN A 37 9.60 -21.69 2.16
N GLY A 38 8.65 -22.32 1.47
CA GLY A 38 7.31 -22.61 2.00
C GLY A 38 6.38 -21.40 2.10
N GLN A 39 6.76 -20.24 1.55
CA GLN A 39 5.92 -19.04 1.51
C GLN A 39 5.64 -18.61 0.07
N ARG A 40 4.36 -18.42 -0.25
CA ARG A 40 3.89 -17.99 -1.58
C ARG A 40 3.78 -16.46 -1.68
N ASN A 41 4.91 -15.78 -1.58
CA ASN A 41 4.97 -14.31 -1.54
C ASN A 41 5.99 -13.69 -2.50
N TRP A 42 6.45 -14.44 -3.51
CA TRP A 42 7.42 -13.98 -4.48
C TRP A 42 6.87 -14.04 -5.90
N TYR A 43 7.04 -12.96 -6.67
CA TYR A 43 7.03 -13.06 -8.12
C TYR A 43 8.46 -13.30 -8.60
N VAL A 44 8.67 -14.35 -9.40
CA VAL A 44 9.99 -14.66 -9.96
C VAL A 44 9.91 -14.61 -11.47
N PHE A 45 10.61 -13.63 -12.05
CA PHE A 45 10.76 -13.44 -13.48
C PHE A 45 12.22 -13.75 -13.84
N GLY A 46 12.55 -15.04 -14.01
CA GLY A 46 13.92 -15.49 -14.31
C GLY A 46 14.92 -15.11 -13.20
N PRO A 47 15.91 -14.22 -13.45
CA PRO A 47 16.89 -13.79 -12.45
C PRO A 47 16.36 -12.69 -11.50
N ILE A 48 15.22 -12.07 -11.80
CA ILE A 48 14.64 -10.99 -10.98
C ILE A 48 13.55 -11.59 -10.09
N SER A 49 13.69 -11.41 -8.78
CA SER A 49 12.65 -11.70 -7.81
C SER A 49 12.07 -10.39 -7.28
N LEU A 50 10.74 -10.28 -7.28
CA LEU A 50 10.03 -9.13 -6.76
C LEU A 50 9.12 -9.60 -5.63
N GLN A 51 9.20 -8.91 -4.49
CA GLN A 51 8.39 -9.22 -3.32
C GLN A 51 7.26 -8.18 -3.16
N PRO A 52 6.01 -8.54 -3.50
CA PRO A 52 4.89 -7.60 -3.49
C PRO A 52 4.60 -7.01 -2.13
N VAL A 53 4.85 -7.77 -1.06
CA VAL A 53 4.58 -7.36 0.32
C VAL A 53 5.37 -6.12 0.72
N GLU A 54 6.53 -5.88 0.11
CA GLU A 54 7.32 -4.69 0.37
C GLU A 54 6.66 -3.44 -0.20
N PHE A 55 6.13 -3.52 -1.43
CA PHE A 55 5.38 -2.44 -2.05
C PHE A 55 4.07 -2.15 -1.31
N VAL A 56 3.41 -3.20 -0.80
CA VAL A 56 2.17 -3.07 -0.04
C VAL A 56 2.38 -2.28 1.25
N LYS A 57 3.44 -2.59 2.00
CA LYS A 57 3.75 -1.86 3.25
C LYS A 57 3.88 -0.35 3.01
N ILE A 58 4.53 0.03 1.91
CA ILE A 58 4.71 1.44 1.54
C ILE A 58 3.37 2.06 1.13
N ALA A 59 2.58 1.36 0.31
CA ALA A 59 1.28 1.85 -0.14
C ALA A 59 0.28 2.03 1.02
N ILE A 60 0.23 1.09 1.96
CA ILE A 60 -0.60 1.18 3.17
C ILE A 60 -0.15 2.35 4.04
N ALA A 61 1.15 2.51 4.28
CA ALA A 61 1.66 3.64 5.06
C ALA A 61 1.30 5.00 4.43
N LEU A 62 1.35 5.08 3.10
CA LEU A 62 0.96 6.28 2.35
C LEU A 62 -0.55 6.55 2.44
N MET A 63 -1.38 5.50 2.30
CA MET A 63 -2.83 5.59 2.44
C MET A 63 -3.26 5.97 3.86
N MET A 64 -2.64 5.35 4.86
CA MET A 64 -2.89 5.63 6.28
C MET A 64 -2.53 7.08 6.62
N SER A 65 -1.34 7.54 6.20
CA SER A 65 -0.91 8.92 6.45
C SER A 65 -1.80 9.95 5.74
N SER A 66 -2.23 9.68 4.51
CA SER A 66 -3.17 10.53 3.79
C SER A 66 -4.56 10.56 4.43
N TYR A 67 -5.05 9.42 4.92
CA TYR A 67 -6.36 9.31 5.55
C TYR A 67 -6.40 10.03 6.91
N VAL A 68 -5.35 9.85 7.73
CA VAL A 68 -5.25 10.48 9.06
C VAL A 68 -4.87 11.97 8.97
N GLY A 69 -4.10 12.36 7.96
CA GLY A 69 -3.71 13.77 7.72
C GLY A 69 -4.85 14.65 7.18
N ASN A 70 -5.97 14.05 6.78
CA ASN A 70 -7.09 14.78 6.21
C ASN A 70 -7.85 15.58 7.31
N PRO A 71 -8.16 16.87 7.11
CA PRO A 71 -8.83 17.69 8.13
C PRO A 71 -10.19 17.15 8.60
N ASP A 72 -10.87 16.37 7.75
CA ASP A 72 -12.14 15.73 8.05
C ASP A 72 -12.00 14.46 8.93
N PHE A 73 -10.76 14.00 9.17
CA PHE A 73 -10.49 12.86 10.03
C PHE A 73 -10.70 13.25 11.50
N SER A 74 -11.79 12.75 12.08
CA SER A 74 -12.07 12.90 13.51
C SER A 74 -11.97 11.55 14.21
N MET A 75 -11.11 11.43 15.23
CA MET A 75 -11.00 10.23 16.07
C MET A 75 -12.28 9.96 16.89
N LYS A 76 -13.18 10.94 17.01
CA LYS A 76 -14.46 10.79 17.70
C LYS A 76 -15.52 10.09 16.84
N ASN A 77 -15.31 10.03 15.53
CA ASN A 77 -16.26 9.41 14.63
C ASN A 77 -15.91 7.92 14.51
N GLY A 78 -16.79 7.03 14.98
CA GLY A 78 -16.53 5.59 14.93
C GLY A 78 -16.29 5.08 13.49
N ARG A 79 -16.93 5.72 12.50
CA ARG A 79 -16.79 5.36 11.08
C ARG A 79 -15.37 5.58 10.54
N SER A 80 -14.72 6.70 10.87
CA SER A 80 -13.35 6.96 10.44
C SER A 80 -12.34 6.05 11.12
N LEU A 81 -12.61 5.67 12.38
CA LEU A 81 -11.80 4.68 13.07
C LEU A 81 -11.88 3.31 12.36
N PHE A 82 -13.11 2.86 12.05
CA PHE A 82 -13.30 1.60 11.31
C PHE A 82 -12.66 1.61 9.93
N THR A 83 -12.73 2.72 9.20
CA THR A 83 -12.06 2.85 7.90
C THR A 83 -10.54 2.85 8.04
N ALA A 84 -9.97 3.48 9.06
CA ALA A 84 -8.53 3.43 9.33
C ALA A 84 -8.04 2.03 9.73
N PHE A 85 -8.86 1.25 10.43
CA PHE A 85 -8.56 -0.16 10.74
C PHE A 85 -8.71 -1.09 9.54
N ALA A 86 -9.51 -0.71 8.54
CA ALA A 86 -9.75 -1.50 7.34
C ALA A 86 -8.70 -1.28 6.24
N ILE A 87 -7.90 -0.20 6.34
CA ILE A 87 -6.73 0.11 5.49
C ILE A 87 -5.50 -0.61 6.06
#